data_AF-A0A3D8IQQ1-F1
#
_entry.id   AF-A0A3D8IQQ1-F1
#
_cell.length_a   1.000
_cell.length_b   1.000
_cell.length_c   1.000
_cell.angle_alpha   90.00
_cell.angle_beta   90.00
_cell.angle_gamma   90.00
#
_symmetry.space_group_name_H-M   'P 1'
#
loop_
_entity.id
_entity.type
_entity.pdbx_description
1 polymer ?
#
loop_
_entity_poly.entity_id
_entity_poly.type
_entity_poly.pdbx_seq_one_letter_code
_entity_poly.pdbx_strand_id
1 'polypeptide(L)'
;MTQYYDFSFSLQPPVFSPTQIFFTQILSTQAQIIARQHLIDTSHTQSPDEHATQSCEKIYTYRFYANPDFTQDQKPTLHFIIHTNQTQALLDFAESLATTIPLSLGFSFIDLQVCDSLQSLQPITIPEYEAQTHFYTATQTQDFLSDEHFGDFKLFSFAKPLIHTQDISSYLTTILHNLKSNQSVVLDTARGFKECSLTPFQNTTQSLCVMCDISSLKTFFRIHTAQVDILASFEKPFVSLAPKEVFADKFPLDSHRLMLTALPYDAILQLMSALLLREEITHFFLRDTDITPARVFSHTPRDSHILCVSESGLFVDTAQTQCDFKTLLHTNLAHHIRQSHDDSKPTSSVVFYISSKHPSAILLRTGESFKQLLDTTFEANPQCLIESIRTNYKSGAELVENFTKKLNAPLFANFTTTSIRTDNLTHIFGIAALLLGMHPNTNLNEETLLQTLPHAYDSLLACANQFLRSKGPRIDYILLRDTDNTLTLDYPRIFRSSMSFKCADMENVILAYGFIDSFCEFLATLVRDVQTNYAFGENLEVLLCGDVFGQSIFLERILGFLPKNITLTLPQDGFLDYCR
;
A
#
# COMPACT_ATOMS: atom_id res chain seq x y z
N MET A 1 -3.53 66.28 -4.92
CA MET A 1 -4.55 65.22 -4.81
C MET A 1 -4.45 64.43 -6.09
N THR A 2 -3.74 63.32 -6.00
CA THR A 2 -2.98 62.76 -7.12
C THR A 2 -3.27 61.26 -7.18
N GLN A 3 -3.55 60.79 -8.39
CA GLN A 3 -3.37 59.44 -8.94
C GLN A 3 -4.30 58.27 -8.53
N TYR A 4 -4.98 57.81 -9.58
CA TYR A 4 -5.46 56.46 -9.96
C TYR A 4 -4.76 55.25 -9.32
N TYR A 5 -5.46 54.13 -9.17
CA TYR A 5 -5.13 52.87 -9.88
C TYR A 5 -6.38 52.01 -10.13
N ASP A 6 -6.48 51.61 -11.40
CA ASP A 6 -7.29 50.57 -12.01
C ASP A 6 -6.63 49.21 -11.74
N PHE A 7 -7.39 48.18 -11.39
CA PHE A 7 -6.96 46.79 -11.44
C PHE A 7 -8.08 45.96 -12.05
N SER A 8 -8.09 45.99 -13.37
CA SER A 8 -8.59 44.90 -14.20
C SER A 8 -7.69 43.68 -13.99
N PHE A 9 -8.27 42.59 -13.49
CA PHE A 9 -7.77 41.25 -13.80
C PHE A 9 -8.80 40.56 -14.67
N SER A 10 -8.57 40.63 -15.98
CA SER A 10 -9.14 39.70 -16.92
C SER A 10 -8.38 38.38 -16.82
N LEU A 11 -9.03 37.37 -16.26
CA LEU A 11 -8.79 35.98 -16.65
C LEU A 11 -10.16 35.45 -17.13
N GLN A 12 -10.41 35.58 -18.44
CA GLN A 12 -11.33 34.69 -19.15
C GLN A 12 -10.46 33.72 -19.98
N PRO A 13 -10.88 32.46 -20.25
CA PRO A 13 -12.23 31.84 -20.10
C PRO A 13 -12.15 30.47 -19.34
N PRO A 14 -13.22 29.67 -19.07
CA PRO A 14 -14.40 29.40 -19.89
C PRO A 14 -15.74 29.81 -19.27
N VAL A 15 -16.59 30.41 -20.10
CA VAL A 15 -18.03 30.36 -19.89
C VAL A 15 -18.48 29.01 -20.44
N PHE A 16 -18.54 27.99 -19.59
CA PHE A 16 -19.34 26.79 -19.87
C PHE A 16 -20.75 27.00 -19.32
N SER A 17 -21.76 26.75 -20.17
CA SER A 17 -23.17 26.70 -19.78
C SER A 17 -23.47 25.39 -19.01
N PRO A 18 -24.67 25.25 -18.42
CA PRO A 18 -24.84 24.82 -17.04
C PRO A 18 -24.36 23.39 -16.76
N THR A 19 -23.35 23.27 -15.90
CA THR A 19 -23.05 22.00 -15.21
C THR A 19 -23.91 21.97 -13.95
N GLN A 20 -24.71 20.92 -13.78
CA GLN A 20 -25.46 20.71 -12.55
C GLN A 20 -24.80 19.59 -11.76
N ILE A 21 -24.34 19.90 -10.56
CA ILE A 21 -23.67 18.93 -9.70
C ILE A 21 -24.72 18.34 -8.76
N PHE A 22 -24.97 17.04 -8.85
CA PHE A 22 -25.95 16.35 -8.01
C PHE A 22 -25.26 15.32 -7.12
N PHE A 23 -25.50 15.40 -5.82
CA PHE A 23 -24.96 14.48 -4.83
C PHE A 23 -26.03 13.50 -4.39
N THR A 24 -25.81 12.21 -4.62
CA THR A 24 -26.78 11.15 -4.30
C THR A 24 -26.56 10.46 -2.97
N GLN A 25 -25.39 10.61 -2.32
CA GLN A 25 -25.11 10.34 -0.90
C GLN A 25 -23.67 10.77 -0.54
N ILE A 26 -23.38 10.88 0.76
CA ILE A 26 -22.18 11.41 1.46
C ILE A 26 -20.87 11.37 0.64
N LEU A 27 -20.23 12.49 0.31
CA LEU A 27 -18.86 12.43 -0.25
C LEU A 27 -17.86 12.22 0.89
N SER A 28 -16.65 11.80 0.55
CA SER A 28 -15.52 12.26 1.37
C SER A 28 -15.60 13.79 1.42
N THR A 29 -15.64 14.37 2.61
CA THR A 29 -15.82 15.81 2.84
C THR A 29 -14.89 16.66 1.97
N GLN A 30 -13.75 16.08 1.56
CA GLN A 30 -12.69 16.71 0.78
C GLN A 30 -13.01 16.82 -0.72
N ALA A 31 -13.55 15.78 -1.36
CA ALA A 31 -13.98 15.85 -2.77
C ALA A 31 -15.16 16.81 -2.92
N GLN A 32 -16.05 16.84 -1.91
CA GLN A 32 -17.14 17.81 -1.79
C GLN A 32 -16.64 19.25 -1.82
N ILE A 33 -15.58 19.54 -1.06
CA ILE A 33 -15.09 20.89 -0.90
C ILE A 33 -14.27 21.33 -2.12
N ILE A 34 -13.40 20.47 -2.66
CA ILE A 34 -12.63 20.77 -3.88
C ILE A 34 -13.57 20.97 -5.07
N ALA A 35 -14.55 20.07 -5.25
CA ALA A 35 -15.56 20.21 -6.29
C ALA A 35 -16.37 21.50 -6.12
N ARG A 36 -16.86 21.83 -4.92
CA ARG A 36 -17.65 23.05 -4.70
C ARG A 36 -16.84 24.35 -4.84
N GLN A 37 -15.57 24.37 -4.43
CA GLN A 37 -14.72 25.56 -4.49
C GLN A 37 -14.26 25.88 -5.92
N HIS A 38 -14.12 24.86 -6.78
CA HIS A 38 -13.44 25.01 -8.06
C HIS A 38 -14.26 24.57 -9.27
N LEU A 39 -15.34 23.80 -9.11
CA LEU A 39 -16.32 23.54 -10.17
C LEU A 39 -17.50 24.48 -9.96
N ILE A 40 -17.77 25.32 -10.95
CA ILE A 40 -18.81 26.35 -10.89
C ILE A 40 -20.19 25.68 -10.93
N ASP A 41 -20.98 25.85 -9.87
CA ASP A 41 -22.44 25.63 -9.91
C ASP A 41 -23.10 26.90 -10.48
N THR A 42 -23.64 26.81 -11.70
CA THR A 42 -24.37 27.93 -12.34
C THR A 42 -25.88 27.78 -12.20
N SER A 43 -26.39 27.16 -11.14
CA SER A 43 -27.83 27.15 -10.85
C SER A 43 -28.35 28.55 -10.51
N HIS A 44 -28.54 29.38 -11.54
CA HIS A 44 -29.49 30.46 -11.43
C HIS A 44 -30.89 29.85 -11.40
N THR A 45 -31.56 30.07 -10.27
CA THR A 45 -33.00 29.99 -10.08
C THR A 45 -33.74 30.73 -11.19
N GLN A 46 -34.06 30.03 -12.27
CA GLN A 46 -35.18 30.38 -13.13
C GLN A 46 -36.04 29.14 -13.27
N SER A 47 -37.31 29.27 -12.85
CA SER A 47 -38.34 28.29 -13.16
C SER A 47 -38.32 28.00 -14.66
N PRO A 48 -38.53 26.75 -15.10
CA PRO A 48 -38.56 26.45 -16.52
C PRO A 48 -39.74 27.17 -17.15
N ASP A 49 -39.49 28.24 -17.90
CA ASP A 49 -40.45 28.77 -18.86
C ASP A 49 -40.57 27.72 -19.98
N GLU A 50 -41.77 27.15 -20.13
CA GLU A 50 -42.13 25.98 -20.94
C GLU A 50 -41.94 26.12 -22.46
N HIS A 51 -41.30 27.18 -22.97
CA HIS A 51 -41.22 27.41 -24.42
C HIS A 51 -39.83 27.86 -24.88
N ALA A 52 -38.89 26.92 -24.95
CA ALA A 52 -37.77 27.00 -25.88
C ALA A 52 -37.48 25.63 -26.51
N THR A 53 -37.36 25.67 -27.83
CA THR A 53 -37.24 24.58 -28.80
C THR A 53 -36.15 23.55 -28.53
N GLN A 54 -36.50 22.28 -28.79
CA GLN A 54 -35.65 21.09 -28.89
C GLN A 54 -34.28 21.36 -29.53
N SER A 55 -33.25 21.41 -28.68
CA SER A 55 -31.94 20.86 -29.02
C SER A 55 -31.82 19.57 -28.20
N CYS A 56 -31.53 18.44 -28.84
CA CYS A 56 -31.46 17.14 -28.17
C CYS A 56 -30.17 17.09 -27.32
N GLU A 57 -30.19 17.78 -26.18
CA GLU A 57 -29.12 17.73 -25.18
C GLU A 57 -29.02 16.31 -24.63
N LYS A 58 -27.81 15.76 -24.64
CA LYS A 58 -27.51 14.48 -24.00
C LYS A 58 -27.09 14.75 -22.57
N ILE A 59 -27.55 13.91 -21.66
CA ILE A 59 -27.18 13.96 -20.25
C ILE A 59 -26.05 12.95 -20.05
N TYR A 60 -24.88 13.43 -19.66
CA TYR A 60 -23.74 12.59 -19.34
C TYR A 60 -23.57 12.52 -17.83
N THR A 61 -23.42 11.32 -17.30
CA THR A 61 -23.23 11.07 -15.88
C THR A 61 -21.87 10.43 -15.67
N TYR A 62 -20.94 11.17 -15.06
CA TYR A 62 -19.69 10.59 -14.54
C TYR A 62 -19.96 10.05 -13.15
N ARG A 63 -19.79 8.74 -12.96
CA ARG A 63 -19.98 8.10 -11.67
C ARG A 63 -18.64 7.84 -10.98
N PHE A 64 -18.57 8.17 -9.70
CA PHE A 64 -17.40 7.94 -8.86
C PHE A 64 -17.81 7.27 -7.55
N TYR A 65 -16.96 6.40 -7.01
CA TYR A 65 -17.06 5.97 -5.62
C TYR A 65 -16.35 6.97 -4.72
N ALA A 66 -17.02 7.40 -3.66
CA ALA A 66 -16.38 8.02 -2.52
C ALA A 66 -16.29 6.98 -1.39
N ASN A 67 -15.10 6.77 -0.84
CA ASN A 67 -14.92 6.02 0.40
C ASN A 67 -14.74 7.07 1.51
N PRO A 68 -15.82 7.50 2.22
CA PRO A 68 -15.75 8.71 3.06
C PRO A 68 -14.98 8.46 4.35
N ASP A 69 -15.07 7.24 4.85
CA ASP A 69 -14.32 6.66 5.94
C ASP A 69 -14.60 5.17 5.85
N PHE A 70 -13.58 4.37 6.10
CA PHE A 70 -13.53 2.91 6.06
C PHE A 70 -14.53 2.18 6.99
N THR A 71 -15.54 2.86 7.52
CA THR A 71 -16.42 2.37 8.60
C THR A 71 -17.91 2.40 8.28
N GLN A 72 -18.34 2.89 7.11
CA GLN A 72 -19.78 3.00 6.79
C GLN A 72 -20.32 1.85 5.91
N ASP A 73 -21.52 1.35 6.28
CA ASP A 73 -22.21 0.20 5.69
C ASP A 73 -22.74 0.40 4.25
N GLN A 74 -22.72 1.63 3.72
CA GLN A 74 -23.12 1.94 2.33
C GLN A 74 -22.06 2.81 1.67
N LYS A 75 -21.58 2.41 0.48
CA LYS A 75 -20.65 3.21 -0.32
C LYS A 75 -21.42 4.27 -1.11
N PRO A 76 -21.27 5.56 -0.81
CA PRO A 76 -21.91 6.61 -1.56
C PRO A 76 -21.32 6.69 -2.97
N THR A 77 -22.19 6.73 -3.97
CA THR A 77 -21.82 7.00 -5.37
C THR A 77 -22.04 8.48 -5.67
N LEU A 78 -21.06 9.11 -6.29
CA LEU A 78 -21.08 10.48 -6.76
C LEU A 78 -21.40 10.52 -8.25
N HIS A 79 -22.24 11.46 -8.66
CA HIS A 79 -22.65 11.65 -10.04
C HIS A 79 -22.38 13.10 -10.48
N PHE A 80 -21.43 13.32 -11.39
CA PHE A 80 -21.34 14.61 -12.08
C PHE A 80 -22.19 14.56 -13.34
N ILE A 81 -23.11 15.51 -13.47
CA ILE A 81 -24.07 15.53 -14.56
C ILE A 81 -23.74 16.71 -15.49
N ILE A 82 -23.53 16.39 -16.76
CA ILE A 82 -23.21 17.37 -17.78
C ILE A 82 -24.31 17.36 -18.83
N HIS A 83 -24.94 18.51 -19.01
CA HIS A 83 -25.91 18.76 -20.06
C HIS A 83 -25.18 19.36 -21.25
N THR A 84 -24.91 18.56 -22.27
CA THR A 84 -24.24 19.06 -23.48
C THR A 84 -24.55 18.21 -24.71
N ASN A 85 -24.54 18.86 -25.87
CA ASN A 85 -24.56 18.23 -27.18
C ASN A 85 -23.19 18.31 -27.89
N GLN A 86 -22.19 18.90 -27.24
CA GLN A 86 -20.84 19.11 -27.78
C GLN A 86 -19.82 18.20 -27.11
N THR A 87 -19.13 17.38 -27.90
CA THR A 87 -18.03 16.53 -27.41
C THR A 87 -16.90 17.36 -26.80
N GLN A 88 -16.62 18.56 -27.32
CA GLN A 88 -15.58 19.43 -26.79
C GLN A 88 -15.85 19.83 -25.33
N ALA A 89 -17.09 20.17 -24.99
CA ALA A 89 -17.47 20.52 -23.61
C ALA A 89 -17.26 19.35 -22.62
N LEU A 90 -17.42 18.11 -23.07
CA LEU A 90 -17.10 16.93 -22.24
C LEU A 90 -15.59 16.77 -22.03
N LEU A 91 -14.79 17.01 -23.08
CA LEU A 91 -13.33 16.97 -22.98
C LEU A 91 -12.82 18.07 -22.06
N ASP A 92 -13.32 19.29 -22.21
CA ASP A 92 -12.94 20.44 -21.39
C ASP A 92 -13.32 20.22 -19.91
N PHE A 93 -14.49 19.62 -19.65
CA PHE A 93 -14.87 19.23 -18.30
C PHE A 93 -13.97 18.13 -17.74
N ALA A 94 -13.64 17.11 -18.53
CA ALA A 94 -12.72 16.05 -18.10
C ALA A 94 -11.32 16.61 -17.79
N GLU A 95 -10.82 17.55 -18.59
CA GLU A 95 -9.55 18.26 -18.36
C GLU A 95 -9.61 19.14 -17.10
N SER A 96 -10.73 19.83 -16.88
CA SER A 96 -10.99 20.59 -15.65
C SER A 96 -10.99 19.69 -14.41
N LEU A 97 -11.67 18.53 -14.47
CA LEU A 97 -11.63 17.54 -13.39
C LEU A 97 -10.22 17.03 -13.14
N ALA A 98 -9.46 16.71 -14.19
CA ALA A 98 -8.11 16.19 -14.07
C ALA A 98 -7.11 17.19 -13.47
N THR A 99 -7.33 18.49 -13.69
CA THR A 99 -6.49 19.57 -13.14
C THR A 99 -6.93 20.03 -11.76
N THR A 100 -8.20 19.80 -11.40
CA THR A 100 -8.81 20.28 -10.15
C THR A 100 -8.83 19.22 -9.06
N ILE A 101 -9.23 17.98 -9.40
CA ILE A 101 -9.37 16.89 -8.42
C ILE A 101 -8.06 16.09 -8.40
N PRO A 102 -7.34 16.08 -7.27
CA PRO A 102 -6.15 15.25 -7.14
C PRO A 102 -6.53 13.77 -7.17
N LEU A 103 -5.64 12.93 -7.71
CA LEU A 103 -5.75 11.47 -7.60
C LEU A 103 -5.94 11.11 -6.11
N SER A 104 -6.95 10.33 -5.77
CA SER A 104 -7.27 9.96 -4.39
C SER A 104 -7.55 8.47 -4.30
N LEU A 105 -7.04 7.83 -3.25
CA LEU A 105 -7.28 6.42 -2.92
C LEU A 105 -8.76 6.18 -2.57
N GLY A 106 -9.41 7.19 -1.98
CA GLY A 106 -10.84 7.16 -1.66
C GLY A 106 -11.76 7.55 -2.82
N PHE A 107 -11.22 7.83 -4.01
CA PHE A 107 -11.98 8.35 -5.15
C PHE A 107 -11.70 7.56 -6.44
N SER A 108 -12.63 6.68 -6.82
CA SER A 108 -12.48 5.83 -8.01
C SER A 108 -13.54 6.13 -9.05
N PHE A 109 -13.14 6.38 -10.29
CA PHE A 109 -14.05 6.48 -11.42
C PHE A 109 -14.71 5.13 -11.71
N ILE A 110 -16.03 5.13 -11.87
CA ILE A 110 -16.83 3.92 -12.14
C ILE A 110 -17.04 3.81 -13.64
N ASP A 111 -17.76 4.76 -14.22
CA ASP A 111 -18.06 4.82 -15.64
C ASP A 111 -18.62 6.19 -16.05
N LEU A 112 -18.73 6.35 -17.36
CA LEU A 112 -19.43 7.44 -18.02
C LEU A 112 -20.68 6.88 -18.68
N GLN A 113 -21.86 7.30 -18.23
CA GLN A 113 -23.14 6.87 -18.79
C GLN A 113 -23.85 8.01 -19.51
N VAL A 114 -24.55 7.67 -20.59
CA VAL A 114 -25.52 8.58 -21.23
C VAL A 114 -26.89 8.25 -20.64
N CYS A 115 -27.55 9.24 -20.08
CA CYS A 115 -28.87 9.08 -19.47
C CYS A 115 -29.95 9.77 -20.31
N ASP A 116 -31.13 9.14 -20.40
CA ASP A 116 -32.27 9.69 -21.12
C ASP A 116 -33.13 10.64 -20.24
N SER A 117 -33.06 10.51 -18.90
CA SER A 117 -33.73 11.41 -17.95
C SER A 117 -33.10 11.38 -16.54
N LEU A 118 -33.27 12.46 -15.77
CA LEU A 118 -32.76 12.62 -14.39
C LEU A 118 -33.69 12.05 -13.30
N GLN A 119 -34.79 11.41 -13.68
CA GLN A 119 -35.95 11.15 -12.79
C GLN A 119 -35.66 10.24 -11.59
N SER A 120 -34.50 9.57 -11.52
CA SER A 120 -34.10 8.68 -10.44
C SER A 120 -33.13 9.28 -9.41
N LEU A 121 -32.58 10.48 -9.66
CA LEU A 121 -31.58 11.09 -8.77
C LEU A 121 -32.24 12.10 -7.82
N GLN A 122 -32.24 11.81 -6.52
CA GLN A 122 -32.69 12.74 -5.48
C GLN A 122 -31.54 13.71 -5.15
N PRO A 123 -31.69 15.03 -5.37
CA PRO A 123 -30.67 16.00 -4.99
C PRO A 123 -30.55 16.05 -3.47
N ILE A 124 -29.33 15.96 -2.94
CA ILE A 124 -29.05 16.32 -1.55
C ILE A 124 -28.57 17.77 -1.52
N THR A 125 -29.25 18.61 -0.75
CA THR A 125 -28.77 19.96 -0.44
C THR A 125 -27.53 19.83 0.44
N ILE A 126 -26.37 20.26 -0.06
CA ILE A 126 -25.14 20.31 0.74
C ILE A 126 -25.37 21.36 1.84
N PRO A 127 -25.12 21.05 3.12
CA PRO A 127 -25.06 22.08 4.16
C PRO A 127 -24.10 23.19 3.74
N GLU A 128 -24.38 24.44 4.08
CA GLU A 128 -23.36 25.48 4.05
C GLU A 128 -22.25 25.07 5.01
N TYR A 129 -21.19 24.47 4.46
CA TYR A 129 -20.01 24.13 5.24
C TYR A 129 -19.18 25.42 5.34
N GLU A 130 -19.18 26.04 6.52
CA GLU A 130 -18.35 27.21 6.81
C GLU A 130 -16.84 26.89 6.84
N ALA A 131 -16.44 25.61 6.79
CA ALA A 131 -15.03 25.24 6.87
C ALA A 131 -14.32 25.49 5.52
N GLN A 132 -13.52 26.56 5.48
CA GLN A 132 -12.44 26.69 4.50
C GLN A 132 -11.50 25.49 4.65
N THR A 133 -11.38 24.64 3.63
CA THR A 133 -10.36 23.58 3.62
C THR A 133 -8.98 24.17 3.37
N HIS A 134 -7.98 23.62 4.04
CA HIS A 134 -6.57 23.92 3.82
C HIS A 134 -5.96 23.14 2.65
N PHE A 135 -6.76 22.75 1.65
CA PHE A 135 -6.32 21.93 0.53
C PHE A 135 -6.16 22.78 -0.72
N TYR A 136 -5.05 22.56 -1.43
CA TYR A 136 -4.74 23.22 -2.69
C TYR A 136 -5.06 22.28 -3.85
N THR A 137 -5.55 22.83 -4.96
CA THR A 137 -5.61 22.10 -6.24
C THR A 137 -4.20 21.82 -6.76
N ALA A 138 -4.07 20.90 -7.72
CA ALA A 138 -2.79 20.61 -8.34
C ALA A 138 -2.16 21.88 -8.96
N THR A 139 -2.98 22.70 -9.63
CA THR A 139 -2.55 23.98 -10.21
C THR A 139 -2.09 24.97 -9.14
N GLN A 140 -2.87 25.14 -8.06
CA GLN A 140 -2.46 26.03 -6.96
C GLN A 140 -1.15 25.56 -6.33
N THR A 141 -0.97 24.25 -6.15
CA THR A 141 0.29 23.67 -5.67
C THR A 141 1.46 23.97 -6.60
N GLN A 142 1.27 23.81 -7.90
CA GLN A 142 2.30 24.13 -8.88
C GLN A 142 2.67 25.62 -8.85
N ASP A 143 1.68 26.50 -8.81
CA ASP A 143 1.87 27.94 -8.81
C ASP A 143 2.72 28.38 -7.62
N PHE A 144 2.37 27.97 -6.38
CA PHE A 144 3.11 28.43 -5.21
C PHE A 144 4.50 27.79 -5.07
N LEU A 145 4.72 26.58 -5.58
CA LEU A 145 6.05 25.96 -5.58
C LEU A 145 7.00 26.61 -6.60
N SER A 146 6.42 27.19 -7.67
CA SER A 146 7.17 27.88 -8.72
C SER A 146 7.59 29.30 -8.37
N ASP A 147 6.96 29.92 -7.36
CA ASP A 147 7.34 31.26 -6.89
C ASP A 147 8.72 31.23 -6.20
N GLU A 148 9.66 32.03 -6.72
CA GLU A 148 11.01 32.16 -6.15
C GLU A 148 10.99 32.63 -4.69
N HIS A 149 10.06 33.51 -4.34
CA HIS A 149 10.00 34.18 -3.05
C HIS A 149 8.94 33.57 -2.13
N PHE A 150 8.15 32.61 -2.63
CA PHE A 150 6.95 32.09 -1.96
C PHE A 150 6.04 33.23 -1.46
N GLY A 151 6.04 34.36 -2.18
CA GLY A 151 5.73 35.71 -1.70
C GLY A 151 4.24 36.02 -1.60
N ASP A 152 3.39 35.27 -2.30
CA ASP A 152 1.92 35.37 -2.19
C ASP A 152 1.30 34.26 -1.33
N PHE A 153 2.13 33.51 -0.60
CA PHE A 153 1.65 32.40 0.19
C PHE A 153 0.93 32.89 1.45
N LYS A 154 -0.40 33.08 1.31
CA LYS A 154 -1.34 33.13 2.44
C LYS A 154 -1.46 31.73 3.05
N LEU A 155 -0.37 31.29 3.66
CA LEU A 155 -0.41 30.36 4.76
C LEU A 155 -1.39 30.96 5.78
N PHE A 156 -2.45 30.23 6.10
CA PHE A 156 -3.31 30.47 7.26
C PHE A 156 -4.31 31.62 7.19
N SER A 157 -5.58 31.25 7.03
CA SER A 157 -6.69 31.82 7.77
C SER A 157 -7.66 30.66 8.01
N PHE A 158 -8.15 30.28 9.21
CA PHE A 158 -8.44 31.01 10.43
C PHE A 158 -8.56 30.05 11.63
N ALA A 159 -7.95 30.39 12.78
CA ALA A 159 -8.68 30.52 14.07
C ALA A 159 -8.08 31.61 14.99
N LYS A 160 -6.93 32.19 14.63
CA LYS A 160 -6.38 33.42 15.23
C LYS A 160 -5.79 34.28 14.12
N PRO A 161 -5.92 35.63 14.17
CA PRO A 161 -5.21 36.50 13.25
C PRO A 161 -3.73 36.19 13.36
N LEU A 162 -3.07 35.95 12.22
CA LEU A 162 -1.62 35.88 12.14
C LEU A 162 -1.04 37.17 12.74
N ILE A 163 -0.54 37.06 13.97
CA ILE A 163 0.28 38.10 14.57
C ILE A 163 1.64 37.98 13.87
N HIS A 164 1.79 38.73 12.78
CA HIS A 164 2.96 38.88 11.90
C HIS A 164 3.08 37.92 10.70
N THR A 165 2.78 38.49 9.52
CA THR A 165 3.38 38.21 8.20
C THR A 165 4.90 38.47 8.15
N GLN A 166 5.65 38.09 9.19
CA GLN A 166 7.11 38.08 9.10
C GLN A 166 7.55 36.78 8.39
N ASP A 167 7.65 36.96 7.07
CA ASP A 167 8.37 36.23 6.03
C ASP A 167 8.57 34.72 6.24
N ILE A 168 7.65 33.91 5.67
CA ILE A 168 7.83 32.46 5.54
C ILE A 168 9.14 32.13 4.82
N SER A 169 9.60 32.98 3.89
CA SER A 169 10.86 32.81 3.19
C SER A 169 12.05 32.87 4.15
N SER A 170 12.06 33.83 5.09
CA SER A 170 13.07 33.91 6.14
C SER A 170 13.08 32.68 7.06
N TYR A 171 11.90 32.17 7.42
CA TYR A 171 11.78 30.94 8.21
C TYR A 171 12.33 29.71 7.45
N LEU A 172 11.93 29.51 6.20
CA LEU A 172 12.41 28.42 5.36
C LEU A 172 13.92 28.53 5.07
N THR A 173 14.43 29.75 4.87
CA THR A 173 15.86 30.02 4.71
C THR A 173 16.64 29.65 5.97
N THR A 174 16.08 29.92 7.15
CA THR A 174 16.68 29.52 8.44
C THR A 174 16.70 27.99 8.58
N ILE A 175 15.59 27.32 8.24
CA ILE A 175 15.54 25.84 8.19
C ILE A 175 16.63 25.30 7.28
N LEU A 176 16.72 25.80 6.05
CA LEU A 176 17.72 25.38 5.08
C LEU A 176 19.14 25.56 5.62
N HIS A 177 19.44 26.71 6.21
CA HIS A 177 20.75 26.99 6.80
C HIS A 177 21.12 26.00 7.90
N ASN A 178 20.19 25.70 8.81
CA ASN A 178 20.40 24.75 9.90
C ASN A 178 20.60 23.33 9.35
N LEU A 179 19.76 22.90 8.41
CA LEU A 179 19.86 21.59 7.76
C LEU A 179 21.21 21.41 7.03
N LYS A 180 21.64 22.41 6.24
CA LYS A 180 22.96 22.40 5.56
C LYS A 180 24.13 22.42 6.54
N SER A 181 23.91 22.89 7.76
CA SER A 181 24.87 22.85 8.86
C SER A 181 24.82 21.54 9.66
N ASN A 182 24.14 20.51 9.14
CA ASN A 182 23.89 19.20 9.78
C ASN A 182 23.19 19.29 11.14
N GLN A 183 22.38 20.34 11.35
CA GLN A 183 21.52 20.46 12.53
C GLN A 183 20.12 19.97 12.19
N SER A 184 19.51 19.21 13.09
CA SER A 184 18.10 18.87 12.97
C SER A 184 17.21 20.09 13.22
N VAL A 185 16.05 20.12 12.57
CA VAL A 185 15.01 21.13 12.78
C VAL A 185 13.71 20.46 13.18
N VAL A 186 12.91 21.10 14.03
CA VAL A 186 11.59 20.59 14.41
C VAL A 186 10.52 21.34 13.65
N LEU A 187 9.62 20.60 13.02
CA LEU A 187 8.57 21.10 12.14
C LEU A 187 7.19 20.70 12.68
N ASP A 188 6.23 21.61 12.57
CA ASP A 188 4.81 21.27 12.69
C ASP A 188 4.31 20.75 11.35
N THR A 189 3.64 19.59 11.34
CA THR A 189 3.16 18.93 10.12
C THR A 189 1.72 18.45 10.30
N ALA A 190 1.04 18.12 9.20
CA ALA A 190 -0.31 17.55 9.23
C ALA A 190 -0.40 16.19 9.94
N ARG A 191 0.75 15.57 10.26
CA ARG A 191 0.89 14.27 10.96
C ARG A 191 1.61 14.41 12.30
N GLY A 192 1.50 15.58 12.94
CA GLY A 192 2.12 15.90 14.22
C GLY A 192 3.52 16.52 14.08
N PHE A 193 4.20 16.70 15.20
CA PHE A 193 5.53 17.32 15.20
C PHE A 193 6.59 16.31 14.73
N LYS A 194 7.47 16.77 13.84
CA LYS A 194 8.54 15.95 13.26
C LYS A 194 9.89 16.61 13.46
N GLU A 195 10.88 15.83 13.85
CA GLU A 195 12.28 16.23 13.72
C GLU A 195 12.77 15.86 12.31
N CYS A 196 13.39 16.83 11.65
CA CYS A 196 13.88 16.74 10.28
C CYS A 196 15.42 16.84 10.25
N SER A 197 16.06 16.01 9.44
CA SER A 197 17.52 16.01 9.24
C SER A 197 17.90 15.61 7.82
N LEU A 198 19.04 16.08 7.32
CA LEU A 198 19.63 15.64 6.05
C LEU A 198 20.41 14.33 6.16
N THR A 199 20.72 13.91 7.39
CA THR A 199 21.41 12.65 7.65
C THR A 199 20.48 11.69 8.40
N PRO A 200 20.61 10.37 8.18
CA PRO A 200 19.82 9.38 8.91
C PRO A 200 19.94 9.56 10.43
N PHE A 201 18.82 9.43 11.14
CA PHE A 201 18.84 9.42 12.60
C PHE A 201 19.53 8.15 13.11
N GLN A 202 20.45 8.31 14.05
CA GLN A 202 21.15 7.17 14.64
C GLN A 202 20.17 6.33 15.49
N ASN A 203 20.37 5.00 15.48
CA ASN A 203 19.67 4.04 16.33
C ASN A 203 18.14 4.00 16.19
N THR A 204 17.58 4.37 15.03
CA THR A 204 16.14 4.21 14.77
C THR A 204 15.86 3.65 13.39
N THR A 205 15.11 2.54 13.35
CA THR A 205 14.52 1.97 12.14
C THR A 205 13.20 2.65 11.76
N GLN A 206 12.74 3.63 12.56
CA GLN A 206 11.47 4.34 12.36
C GLN A 206 11.65 5.67 11.61
N SER A 207 12.81 5.89 10.98
CA SER A 207 13.01 7.09 10.16
C SER A 207 12.18 6.99 8.87
N LEU A 208 11.47 8.04 8.54
CA LEU A 208 10.79 8.21 7.26
C LEU A 208 11.73 8.93 6.28
N CYS A 209 11.96 8.38 5.09
CA CYS A 209 12.63 9.08 4.00
C CYS A 209 11.60 9.88 3.21
N VAL A 210 11.73 11.20 3.16
CA VAL A 210 10.91 12.04 2.29
C VAL A 210 11.74 12.42 1.07
N MET A 211 11.28 11.99 -0.10
CA MET A 211 11.87 12.38 -1.38
C MET A 211 11.28 13.71 -1.81
N CYS A 212 12.13 14.68 -2.18
CA CYS A 212 11.65 16.03 -2.52
C CYS A 212 10.78 16.05 -3.78
N ASP A 213 11.00 15.13 -4.72
CA ASP A 213 10.21 14.97 -5.93
C ASP A 213 10.20 13.52 -6.47
N ILE A 214 9.37 13.28 -7.48
CA ILE A 214 9.24 11.98 -8.16
C ILE A 214 10.53 11.58 -8.88
N SER A 215 11.27 12.54 -9.44
CA SER A 215 12.51 12.26 -10.18
C SER A 215 13.58 11.70 -9.25
N SER A 216 13.74 12.30 -8.08
CA SER A 216 14.62 11.81 -7.03
C SER A 216 14.16 10.44 -6.54
N LEU A 217 12.88 10.27 -6.24
CA LEU A 217 12.30 8.98 -5.83
C LEU A 217 12.68 7.84 -6.81
N LYS A 218 12.43 8.05 -8.12
CA LYS A 218 12.79 7.09 -9.18
C LYS A 218 14.30 6.91 -9.37
N THR A 219 15.10 7.91 -8.98
CA THR A 219 16.57 7.83 -9.03
C THR A 219 17.09 6.86 -7.97
N PHE A 220 16.65 7.02 -6.71
CA PHE A 220 17.17 6.27 -5.57
C PHE A 220 16.54 4.90 -5.37
N PHE A 221 15.24 4.76 -5.64
CA PHE A 221 14.48 3.56 -5.29
C PHE A 221 14.07 2.72 -6.50
N ARG A 222 13.88 1.42 -6.25
CA ARG A 222 13.19 0.51 -7.16
C ARG A 222 11.70 0.71 -6.94
N ILE A 223 11.02 1.30 -7.92
CA ILE A 223 9.63 1.70 -7.80
C ILE A 223 8.93 1.58 -9.16
N HIS A 224 7.68 1.11 -9.17
CA HIS A 224 6.84 1.03 -10.36
C HIS A 224 5.78 2.15 -10.39
N THR A 225 5.10 2.33 -11.53
CA THR A 225 4.16 3.45 -11.74
C THR A 225 3.05 3.51 -10.70
N ALA A 226 2.38 2.40 -10.41
CA ALA A 226 1.31 2.40 -9.40
C ALA A 226 1.76 2.84 -7.99
N GLN A 227 2.99 2.52 -7.56
CA GLN A 227 3.54 3.03 -6.31
C GLN A 227 3.79 4.54 -6.36
N VAL A 228 4.27 5.05 -7.50
CA VAL A 228 4.44 6.50 -7.71
C VAL A 228 3.09 7.21 -7.62
N ASP A 229 2.07 6.69 -8.30
CA ASP A 229 0.72 7.25 -8.33
C ASP A 229 0.11 7.27 -6.92
N ILE A 230 0.26 6.17 -6.17
CA ILE A 230 -0.22 6.09 -4.79
C ILE A 230 0.53 7.05 -3.86
N LEU A 231 1.87 7.14 -3.93
CA LEU A 231 2.63 8.12 -3.14
C LEU A 231 2.28 9.56 -3.53
N ALA A 232 1.92 9.78 -4.80
CA ALA A 232 1.50 11.08 -5.32
C ALA A 232 0.03 11.40 -5.04
N SER A 233 -0.76 10.44 -4.57
CA SER A 233 -2.17 10.62 -4.26
C SER A 233 -2.39 11.71 -3.22
N PHE A 234 -3.64 12.15 -3.11
CA PHE A 234 -4.05 13.17 -2.16
C PHE A 234 -3.75 12.76 -0.73
N GLU A 235 -4.01 11.50 -0.36
CA GLU A 235 -3.81 10.94 0.99
C GLU A 235 -2.33 10.90 1.39
N LYS A 236 -1.42 10.85 0.40
CA LYS A 236 0.03 10.81 0.60
C LYS A 236 0.45 9.71 1.58
N PRO A 237 0.14 8.44 1.30
CA PRO A 237 0.53 7.32 2.13
C PRO A 237 2.07 7.15 2.14
N PHE A 238 2.53 6.20 2.94
CA PHE A 238 3.91 5.74 2.96
C PHE A 238 4.02 4.38 2.31
N VAL A 239 5.17 4.09 1.69
CA VAL A 239 5.46 2.79 1.07
C VAL A 239 6.88 2.38 1.43
N SER A 240 7.08 1.12 1.81
CA SER A 240 8.42 0.55 2.02
C SER A 240 9.05 0.19 0.68
N LEU A 241 10.18 0.81 0.34
CA LEU A 241 10.84 0.67 -0.96
C LEU A 241 12.27 0.18 -0.82
N ALA A 242 12.69 -0.70 -1.74
CA ALA A 242 14.08 -1.13 -1.83
C ALA A 242 14.91 -0.06 -2.58
N PRO A 243 16.01 0.45 -2.00
CA PRO A 243 16.91 1.32 -2.74
C PRO A 243 17.58 0.54 -3.88
N LYS A 244 18.00 1.25 -4.92
CA LYS A 244 18.95 0.67 -5.89
C LYS A 244 20.26 0.41 -5.18
N GLU A 245 20.95 -0.66 -5.59
CA GLU A 245 22.11 -1.20 -4.88
C GLU A 245 23.20 -0.15 -4.62
N VAL A 246 23.48 0.68 -5.63
CA VAL A 246 24.47 1.78 -5.55
C VAL A 246 24.15 2.88 -4.54
N PHE A 247 22.92 2.91 -4.00
CA PHE A 247 22.46 3.90 -3.02
C PHE A 247 22.11 3.27 -1.67
N ALA A 248 22.21 1.95 -1.50
CA ALA A 248 21.75 1.27 -0.30
C ALA A 248 22.39 1.84 0.98
N ASP A 249 23.68 2.15 0.94
CA ASP A 249 24.44 2.67 2.10
C ASP A 249 24.05 4.11 2.49
N LYS A 250 23.24 4.81 1.68
CA LYS A 250 22.77 6.16 1.99
C LYS A 250 21.56 6.18 2.93
N PHE A 251 20.85 5.06 3.06
CA PHE A 251 19.56 4.99 3.73
C PHE A 251 19.60 4.05 4.94
N PRO A 252 18.88 4.38 6.04
CA PRO A 252 18.75 3.51 7.20
C PRO A 252 17.72 2.42 6.92
N LEU A 253 18.15 1.34 6.27
CA LEU A 253 17.25 0.24 5.89
C LEU A 253 16.80 -0.61 7.08
N ASP A 254 15.57 -1.13 7.00
CA ASP A 254 15.03 -2.09 7.98
C ASP A 254 15.64 -3.51 7.83
N SER A 255 15.15 -4.46 8.63
CA SER A 255 15.63 -5.85 8.60
C SER A 255 15.35 -6.56 7.27
N HIS A 256 14.44 -6.03 6.43
CA HIS A 256 14.10 -6.55 5.10
C HIS A 256 14.82 -5.79 3.98
N ARG A 257 15.74 -4.88 4.34
CA ARG A 257 16.47 -3.97 3.46
C ARG A 257 15.59 -2.99 2.68
N LEU A 258 14.49 -2.55 3.29
CA LEU A 258 13.58 -1.56 2.76
C LEU A 258 13.68 -0.25 3.52
N MET A 259 13.28 0.84 2.87
CA MET A 259 13.16 2.17 3.47
C MET A 259 11.70 2.62 3.42
N LEU A 260 11.14 2.99 4.57
CA LEU A 260 9.84 3.64 4.59
C LEU A 260 9.96 5.01 3.91
N THR A 261 9.23 5.20 2.83
CA THR A 261 9.41 6.33 1.92
C THR A 261 8.09 7.08 1.70
N ALA A 262 8.19 8.41 1.58
CA ALA A 262 7.08 9.30 1.29
C ALA A 262 7.45 10.36 0.25
N LEU A 263 6.42 10.97 -0.34
CA LEU A 263 6.48 12.30 -0.92
C LEU A 263 6.00 13.35 0.10
N PRO A 264 6.27 14.65 -0.11
CA PRO A 264 5.86 15.71 0.81
C PRO A 264 4.33 15.74 0.93
N TYR A 265 3.83 15.54 2.16
CA TYR A 265 2.41 15.27 2.40
C TYR A 265 1.60 16.47 2.87
N ASP A 266 2.24 17.61 3.10
CA ASP A 266 1.61 18.88 3.41
C ASP A 266 2.38 20.05 2.81
N ALA A 267 1.80 21.26 2.91
CA ALA A 267 2.35 22.45 2.29
C ALA A 267 3.74 22.83 2.82
N ILE A 268 4.00 22.66 4.12
CA ILE A 268 5.29 23.04 4.70
C ILE A 268 6.40 22.11 4.21
N LEU A 269 6.15 20.80 4.12
CA LEU A 269 7.10 19.86 3.57
C LEU A 269 7.29 20.07 2.06
N GLN A 270 6.23 20.42 1.33
CA GLN A 270 6.32 20.73 -0.10
C GLN A 270 7.20 21.96 -0.36
N LEU A 271 7.00 23.06 0.38
CA LEU A 271 7.82 24.27 0.29
C LEU A 271 9.29 23.99 0.65
N MET A 272 9.52 23.26 1.75
CA MET A 272 10.86 22.87 2.16
C MET A 272 11.54 22.00 1.09
N SER A 273 10.80 21.06 0.50
CA SER A 273 11.32 20.19 -0.58
C SER A 273 11.70 20.98 -1.83
N ALA A 274 10.88 21.95 -2.25
CA ALA A 274 11.20 22.83 -3.36
C ALA A 274 12.46 23.67 -3.09
N LEU A 275 12.61 24.18 -1.86
CA LEU A 275 13.80 24.93 -1.47
C LEU A 275 15.06 24.05 -1.44
N LEU A 276 14.97 22.83 -0.91
CA LEU A 276 16.07 21.86 -0.90
C LEU A 276 16.50 21.46 -2.31
N LEU A 277 15.55 21.29 -3.24
CA LEU A 277 15.86 20.98 -4.64
C LEU A 277 16.64 22.07 -5.35
N ARG A 278 16.40 23.35 -5.03
CA ARG A 278 17.19 24.48 -5.55
C ARG A 278 18.68 24.41 -5.13
N GLU A 279 18.96 23.67 -4.06
CA GLU A 279 20.30 23.41 -3.52
C GLU A 279 20.81 22.00 -3.86
N GLU A 280 20.18 21.31 -4.83
CA GLU A 280 20.49 19.94 -5.24
C GLU A 280 20.33 18.87 -4.13
N ILE A 281 19.59 19.20 -3.07
CA ILE A 281 19.24 18.27 -2.00
C ILE A 281 17.91 17.60 -2.33
N THR A 282 17.96 16.28 -2.51
CA THR A 282 16.88 15.49 -3.13
C THR A 282 16.01 14.71 -2.14
N HIS A 283 16.43 14.65 -0.87
CA HIS A 283 15.72 13.94 0.19
C HIS A 283 16.12 14.44 1.58
N PHE A 284 15.30 14.11 2.57
CA PHE A 284 15.56 14.33 3.98
C PHE A 284 14.85 13.25 4.82
N PHE A 285 15.19 13.17 6.10
CA PHE A 285 14.65 12.18 7.04
C PHE A 285 13.76 12.85 8.07
N LEU A 286 12.63 12.22 8.39
CA LEU A 286 11.72 12.63 9.46
C LEU A 286 11.62 11.54 10.53
N ARG A 287 11.43 11.96 11.78
CA ARG A 287 10.97 11.10 12.89
C ARG A 287 9.98 11.85 13.78
N ASP A 288 9.13 11.11 14.47
CA ASP A 288 8.25 11.66 15.50
C ASP A 288 9.05 12.33 16.64
N THR A 289 8.51 13.43 17.17
CA THR A 289 9.09 14.12 18.32
C THR A 289 8.00 14.82 19.12
N ASP A 290 8.17 14.88 20.45
CA ASP A 290 7.29 15.65 21.33
C ASP A 290 7.79 17.10 21.52
N ILE A 291 8.91 17.46 20.90
CA ILE A 291 9.48 18.80 20.99
C ILE A 291 8.60 19.78 20.24
N THR A 292 8.21 20.88 20.90
CA THR A 292 7.43 21.94 20.24
C THR A 292 8.28 22.69 19.20
N PRO A 293 7.80 22.84 17.96
CA PRO A 293 8.52 23.59 16.92
C PRO A 293 8.52 25.10 17.19
N ALA A 294 9.45 25.81 16.56
CA ALA A 294 9.55 27.27 16.64
C ALA A 294 8.32 27.99 16.04
N ARG A 295 7.61 27.34 15.12
CA ARG A 295 6.35 27.81 14.52
C ARG A 295 5.36 26.66 14.46
N VAL A 296 4.10 26.99 14.73
CA VAL A 296 2.95 26.08 14.67
C VAL A 296 2.03 26.56 13.56
N PHE A 297 1.50 25.62 12.80
CA PHE A 297 0.76 25.81 11.58
C PHE A 297 -0.63 25.18 11.73
N SER A 298 -1.63 25.78 11.09
CA SER A 298 -2.97 25.16 11.03
C SER A 298 -3.00 24.11 9.94
N HIS A 299 -3.21 22.86 10.33
CA HIS A 299 -3.35 21.72 9.43
C HIS A 299 -4.74 21.11 9.57
N THR A 300 -5.24 20.51 8.50
CA THR A 300 -6.25 19.47 8.64
C THR A 300 -5.51 18.18 9.04
N PRO A 301 -5.74 17.62 10.25
CA PRO A 301 -5.07 16.40 10.68
C PRO A 301 -5.29 15.26 9.69
N ARG A 302 -4.27 14.44 9.50
CA ARG A 302 -4.33 13.28 8.59
C ARG A 302 -3.76 12.05 9.24
N ASP A 303 -4.41 10.93 8.95
CA ASP A 303 -3.87 9.63 9.31
C ASP A 303 -2.66 9.27 8.44
N SER A 304 -1.82 8.41 9.00
CA SER A 304 -0.65 7.86 8.32
C SER A 304 -0.97 6.43 7.91
N HIS A 305 -1.11 6.20 6.61
CA HIS A 305 -1.29 4.86 6.06
C HIS A 305 0.03 4.37 5.49
N ILE A 306 0.43 3.16 5.84
CA ILE A 306 1.54 2.46 5.21
C ILE A 306 0.92 1.42 4.29
N LEU A 307 1.18 1.54 2.98
CA LEU A 307 0.54 0.71 1.98
C LEU A 307 1.55 -0.21 1.31
N CYS A 308 1.17 -1.48 1.17
CA CYS A 308 1.80 -2.42 0.25
C CYS A 308 1.05 -2.32 -1.09
N VAL A 309 1.76 -2.02 -2.18
CA VAL A 309 1.16 -1.74 -3.48
C VAL A 309 1.73 -2.70 -4.51
N SER A 310 0.86 -3.33 -5.30
CA SER A 310 1.23 -4.19 -6.42
C SER A 310 1.36 -3.41 -7.73
N GLU A 311 2.06 -4.00 -8.72
CA GLU A 311 2.18 -3.43 -10.06
C GLU A 311 0.83 -3.18 -10.76
N SER A 312 -0.21 -3.94 -10.41
CA SER A 312 -1.56 -3.77 -10.96
C SER A 312 -2.36 -2.62 -10.32
N GLY A 313 -1.78 -1.92 -9.33
CA GLY A 313 -2.46 -0.87 -8.57
C GLY A 313 -3.36 -1.37 -7.45
N LEU A 314 -3.38 -2.67 -7.16
CA LEU A 314 -4.01 -3.18 -5.94
C LEU A 314 -3.12 -2.86 -4.75
N PHE A 315 -3.72 -2.54 -3.62
CA PHE A 315 -2.97 -2.23 -2.41
C PHE A 315 -3.64 -2.78 -1.16
N VAL A 316 -2.85 -2.90 -0.10
CA VAL A 316 -3.26 -3.35 1.23
C VAL A 316 -2.67 -2.40 2.26
N ASP A 317 -3.47 -1.98 3.24
CA ASP A 317 -2.96 -1.25 4.40
C ASP A 317 -2.22 -2.23 5.33
N THR A 318 -0.96 -1.93 5.64
CA THR A 318 -0.12 -2.80 6.47
C THR A 318 -0.38 -2.64 7.97
N ALA A 319 -1.31 -1.76 8.36
CA ALA A 319 -1.78 -1.66 9.74
C ALA A 319 -2.35 -2.98 10.25
N GLN A 320 -2.29 -3.17 11.58
CA GLN A 320 -2.78 -4.35 12.27
C GLN A 320 -3.83 -3.94 13.31
N THR A 321 -4.89 -4.73 13.45
CA THR A 321 -6.02 -4.41 14.32
C THR A 321 -5.99 -5.24 15.60
N GLN A 322 -6.34 -4.63 16.72
CA GLN A 322 -6.56 -5.35 17.99
C GLN A 322 -7.90 -6.09 17.94
N CYS A 323 -7.88 -7.31 17.44
CA CYS A 323 -9.05 -8.18 17.38
C CYS A 323 -8.64 -9.66 17.51
N ASP A 324 -9.60 -10.56 17.65
CA ASP A 324 -9.31 -11.99 17.55
C ASP A 324 -9.34 -12.47 16.07
N PHE A 325 -8.74 -13.63 15.83
CA PHE A 325 -8.67 -14.23 14.50
C PHE A 325 -10.05 -14.43 13.85
N LYS A 326 -11.06 -14.80 14.64
CA LYS A 326 -12.41 -15.02 14.12
C LYS A 326 -13.03 -13.72 13.63
N THR A 327 -12.90 -12.65 14.41
CA THR A 327 -13.36 -11.30 14.08
C THR A 327 -12.64 -10.78 12.85
N LEU A 328 -11.32 -10.97 12.75
CA LEU A 328 -10.53 -10.64 11.56
C LEU A 328 -11.12 -11.26 10.29
N LEU A 329 -11.40 -12.57 10.32
CA LEU A 329 -11.96 -13.28 9.17
C LEU A 329 -13.37 -12.82 8.83
N HIS A 330 -14.26 -12.76 9.82
CA HIS A 330 -15.66 -12.37 9.58
C HIS A 330 -15.77 -10.94 9.04
N THR A 331 -14.98 -10.00 9.57
CA THR A 331 -15.00 -8.61 9.09
C THR A 331 -14.54 -8.51 7.64
N ASN A 332 -13.40 -9.13 7.29
CA ASN A 332 -12.90 -9.09 5.91
C ASN A 332 -13.85 -9.79 4.92
N LEU A 333 -14.43 -10.93 5.28
CA LEU A 333 -15.38 -11.65 4.43
C LEU A 333 -16.73 -10.92 4.32
N ALA A 334 -17.19 -10.28 5.39
CA ALA A 334 -18.38 -9.44 5.35
C ALA A 334 -18.17 -8.21 4.46
N HIS A 335 -16.95 -7.68 4.40
CA HIS A 335 -16.61 -6.56 3.53
C HIS A 335 -16.80 -6.90 2.06
N HIS A 336 -16.40 -8.10 1.63
CA HIS A 336 -16.63 -8.57 0.27
C HIS A 336 -18.12 -8.61 -0.10
N ILE A 337 -18.94 -9.13 0.82
CA ILE A 337 -20.41 -9.21 0.67
C ILE A 337 -21.06 -7.83 0.53
N ARG A 338 -20.42 -6.78 1.07
CA ARG A 338 -20.87 -5.38 0.99
C ARG A 338 -20.46 -4.68 -0.30
N GLN A 339 -19.45 -5.19 -1.02
CA GLN A 339 -18.92 -4.56 -2.23
C GLN A 339 -19.59 -5.04 -3.53
N SER A 340 -20.24 -6.20 -3.53
CA SER A 340 -21.02 -6.70 -4.67
C SER A 340 -22.49 -6.28 -4.56
N HIS A 341 -22.97 -5.48 -5.51
CA HIS A 341 -24.40 -5.18 -5.68
C HIS A 341 -25.18 -6.36 -6.32
N ASP A 342 -24.59 -7.55 -6.35
CA ASP A 342 -25.11 -8.74 -7.01
C ASP A 342 -25.45 -9.83 -5.99
N ASP A 343 -26.66 -10.38 -6.08
CA ASP A 343 -27.14 -11.47 -5.23
C ASP A 343 -26.54 -12.84 -5.63
N SER A 344 -25.78 -12.92 -6.73
CA SER A 344 -25.00 -14.11 -7.13
C SER A 344 -23.73 -14.30 -6.29
N LYS A 345 -23.87 -14.26 -4.96
CA LYS A 345 -22.74 -14.25 -4.03
C LYS A 345 -21.95 -15.57 -4.06
N PRO A 346 -20.60 -15.52 -4.05
CA PRO A 346 -19.80 -16.70 -3.80
C PRO A 346 -20.11 -17.23 -2.39
N THR A 347 -20.66 -18.44 -2.30
CA THR A 347 -20.98 -19.11 -1.04
C THR A 347 -19.78 -19.83 -0.44
N SER A 348 -18.66 -19.84 -1.17
CA SER A 348 -17.43 -20.52 -0.79
C SER A 348 -16.21 -19.63 -1.00
N SER A 349 -15.30 -19.68 -0.02
CA SER A 349 -14.06 -18.90 -0.03
C SER A 349 -12.88 -19.77 0.35
N VAL A 350 -11.75 -19.64 -0.34
CA VAL A 350 -10.45 -20.09 0.17
C VAL A 350 -9.82 -18.94 0.95
N VAL A 351 -9.50 -19.20 2.22
CA VAL A 351 -8.86 -18.21 3.09
C VAL A 351 -7.43 -18.62 3.31
N PHE A 352 -6.50 -17.75 2.91
CA PHE A 352 -5.10 -17.84 3.28
C PHE A 352 -4.82 -16.87 4.41
N TYR A 353 -4.53 -17.38 5.60
CA TYR A 353 -4.01 -16.60 6.72
C TYR A 353 -2.56 -16.98 6.99
N ILE A 354 -1.63 -16.09 6.68
CA ILE A 354 -0.18 -16.33 6.80
C ILE A 354 0.46 -15.12 7.49
N SER A 355 0.85 -15.31 8.75
CA SER A 355 1.43 -14.27 9.60
C SER A 355 2.84 -14.64 10.04
N SER A 356 3.74 -13.66 10.10
CA SER A 356 5.08 -13.81 10.68
C SER A 356 5.03 -13.99 12.20
N LYS A 357 3.90 -13.66 12.85
CA LYS A 357 3.74 -13.63 14.31
C LYS A 357 2.84 -14.74 14.83
N HIS A 358 1.90 -15.21 14.02
CA HIS A 358 0.84 -16.14 14.45
C HIS A 358 0.80 -17.42 13.63
N PRO A 359 0.23 -18.52 14.18
CA PRO A 359 -0.02 -19.76 13.45
C PRO A 359 -0.71 -19.53 12.11
N SER A 360 -0.27 -20.20 11.06
CA SER A 360 -0.86 -20.08 9.73
C SER A 360 -2.11 -20.95 9.61
N ALA A 361 -3.08 -20.50 8.82
CA ALA A 361 -4.30 -21.24 8.54
C ALA A 361 -4.65 -21.16 7.05
N ILE A 362 -4.92 -22.31 6.43
CA ILE A 362 -5.48 -22.38 5.08
C ILE A 362 -6.83 -23.06 5.18
N LEU A 363 -7.89 -22.31 4.94
CA LEU A 363 -9.26 -22.72 5.23
C LEU A 363 -10.10 -22.71 3.95
N LEU A 364 -11.02 -23.67 3.85
CA LEU A 364 -12.16 -23.61 2.96
C LEU A 364 -13.37 -23.20 3.77
N ARG A 365 -13.96 -22.06 3.42
CA ARG A 365 -15.26 -21.62 3.91
C ARG A 365 -16.35 -22.11 2.98
N THR A 366 -17.41 -22.66 3.55
CA THR A 366 -18.68 -22.93 2.84
C THR A 366 -19.83 -22.46 3.72
N GLY A 367 -20.52 -21.41 3.28
CA GLY A 367 -21.46 -20.66 4.12
C GLY A 367 -20.75 -20.03 5.33
N GLU A 368 -21.24 -20.33 6.54
CA GLU A 368 -20.63 -19.88 7.80
C GLU A 368 -19.59 -20.86 8.36
N SER A 369 -19.44 -22.04 7.75
CA SER A 369 -18.55 -23.09 8.25
C SER A 369 -17.14 -22.95 7.67
N PHE A 370 -16.13 -23.14 8.51
CA PHE A 370 -14.72 -23.19 8.12
C PHE A 370 -14.19 -24.60 8.30
N LYS A 371 -13.53 -25.12 7.28
CA LYS A 371 -12.79 -26.39 7.32
C LYS A 371 -11.33 -26.14 6.98
N GLN A 372 -10.41 -26.75 7.72
CA GLN A 372 -9.00 -26.72 7.37
C GLN A 372 -8.76 -27.48 6.06
N LEU A 373 -8.16 -26.78 5.09
CA LEU A 373 -7.83 -27.32 3.77
C LEU A 373 -6.43 -27.96 3.76
N LEU A 374 -5.48 -27.38 4.51
CA LEU A 374 -4.11 -27.85 4.65
C LEU A 374 -3.70 -27.86 6.12
N ASP A 375 -3.14 -28.97 6.60
CA ASP A 375 -2.42 -29.00 7.87
C ASP A 375 -1.07 -28.29 7.72
N THR A 376 -0.96 -27.16 8.42
CA THR A 376 0.20 -26.27 8.45
C THR A 376 1.22 -26.69 9.51
N THR A 377 0.95 -27.76 10.26
CA THR A 377 1.87 -28.26 11.29
C THR A 377 3.01 -29.05 10.65
N PHE A 378 4.26 -28.72 10.98
CA PHE A 378 5.43 -29.40 10.45
C PHE A 378 6.64 -29.45 11.38
N GLU A 379 7.62 -30.27 11.00
CA GLU A 379 8.87 -30.47 11.73
C GLU A 379 9.79 -29.30 11.44
N ALA A 380 10.08 -28.52 12.48
CA ALA A 380 10.96 -27.37 12.42
C ALA A 380 12.42 -27.72 12.73
N ASN A 381 12.69 -28.84 13.42
CA ASN A 381 14.06 -29.22 13.77
C ASN A 381 14.85 -29.54 12.48
N PRO A 382 15.88 -28.74 12.14
CA PRO A 382 16.66 -28.95 10.94
C PRO A 382 17.37 -30.32 10.90
N GLN A 383 17.75 -30.87 12.05
CA GLN A 383 18.39 -32.19 12.13
C GLN A 383 17.42 -33.32 11.77
N CYS A 384 16.17 -33.24 12.24
CA CYS A 384 15.10 -34.17 11.84
C CYS A 384 14.80 -34.08 10.34
N LEU A 385 14.78 -32.85 9.79
CA LEU A 385 14.57 -32.62 8.36
C LEU A 385 15.71 -33.22 7.51
N ILE A 386 16.97 -32.99 7.91
CA ILE A 386 18.15 -33.54 7.23
C ILE A 386 18.13 -35.08 7.26
N GLU A 387 17.79 -35.68 8.40
CA GLU A 387 17.71 -37.14 8.52
C GLU A 387 16.56 -37.71 7.67
N SER A 388 15.42 -37.02 7.61
CA SER A 388 14.33 -37.39 6.71
C SER A 388 14.76 -37.32 5.24
N ILE A 389 15.49 -36.27 4.84
CA ILE A 389 16.03 -36.16 3.47
C ILE A 389 16.99 -37.31 3.18
N ARG A 390 17.90 -37.61 4.11
CA ARG A 390 18.91 -38.67 4.00
C ARG A 390 18.27 -40.05 3.77
N THR A 391 17.20 -40.34 4.48
CA THR A 391 16.59 -41.68 4.54
C THR A 391 15.47 -41.90 3.52
N ASN A 392 14.63 -40.89 3.29
CA ASN A 392 13.37 -41.08 2.56
C ASN A 392 13.44 -40.72 1.07
N TYR A 393 14.53 -40.10 0.59
CA TYR A 393 14.64 -39.67 -0.81
C TYR A 393 15.78 -40.35 -1.54
N LYS A 394 15.54 -40.66 -2.82
CA LYS A 394 16.57 -41.14 -3.73
C LYS A 394 17.72 -40.12 -3.82
N SER A 395 18.94 -40.63 -3.64
CA SER A 395 20.18 -39.84 -3.55
C SER A 395 20.22 -38.81 -2.42
N GLY A 396 19.33 -38.94 -1.41
CA GLY A 396 19.27 -38.03 -0.26
C GLY A 396 20.55 -38.04 0.57
N ALA A 397 21.12 -39.22 0.84
CA ALA A 397 22.37 -39.34 1.58
C ALA A 397 23.55 -38.64 0.91
N GLU A 398 23.73 -38.83 -0.41
CA GLU A 398 24.77 -38.17 -1.20
C GLU A 398 24.58 -36.65 -1.23
N LEU A 399 23.34 -36.17 -1.39
CA LEU A 399 23.04 -34.75 -1.34
C LEU A 399 23.41 -34.13 0.02
N VAL A 400 23.04 -34.78 1.13
CA VAL A 400 23.36 -34.31 2.48
C VAL A 400 24.86 -34.28 2.72
N GLU A 401 25.60 -35.27 2.23
CA GLU A 401 27.06 -35.30 2.33
C GLU A 401 27.70 -34.14 1.53
N ASN A 402 27.27 -33.94 0.28
CA ASN A 402 27.75 -32.85 -0.57
C ASN A 402 27.43 -31.48 0.02
N PHE A 403 26.23 -31.31 0.57
CA PHE A 403 25.78 -30.07 1.18
C PHE A 403 26.55 -29.74 2.47
N THR A 404 26.76 -30.74 3.33
CA THR A 404 27.56 -30.57 4.56
C THR A 404 28.99 -30.15 4.22
N LYS A 405 29.60 -30.76 3.17
CA LYS A 405 30.91 -30.34 2.66
C LYS A 405 30.88 -28.90 2.14
N LYS A 406 29.83 -28.52 1.40
CA LYS A 406 29.71 -27.18 0.79
C LYS A 406 29.71 -26.06 1.83
N LEU A 407 29.09 -26.27 2.98
CA LEU A 407 28.97 -25.25 4.03
C LEU A 407 30.18 -25.18 4.96
N ASN A 408 31.14 -26.10 4.85
CA ASN A 408 32.35 -26.15 5.67
C ASN A 408 32.11 -26.08 7.19
N ALA A 409 30.91 -26.48 7.65
CA ALA A 409 30.53 -26.50 9.04
C ALA A 409 29.51 -27.64 9.26
N PRO A 410 29.58 -28.37 10.38
CA PRO A 410 28.53 -29.31 10.73
C PRO A 410 27.29 -28.49 11.15
N LEU A 411 26.43 -28.21 10.16
CA LEU A 411 25.15 -27.58 10.40
C LEU A 411 24.41 -28.32 11.52
N PHE A 412 23.94 -27.57 12.51
CA PHE A 412 23.10 -28.09 13.60
C PHE A 412 23.73 -29.23 14.40
N ALA A 413 25.07 -29.27 14.53
CA ALA A 413 25.76 -30.26 15.38
C ALA A 413 25.24 -30.30 16.84
N ASN A 414 24.66 -29.19 17.30
CA ASN A 414 24.09 -29.04 18.64
C ASN A 414 22.61 -29.45 18.75
N PHE A 415 22.00 -29.90 17.65
CA PHE A 415 20.61 -30.39 17.63
C PHE A 415 20.60 -31.91 17.76
N THR A 416 19.68 -32.42 18.57
CA THR A 416 19.34 -33.84 18.59
C THR A 416 18.25 -34.10 17.55
N THR A 417 17.86 -35.37 17.39
CA THR A 417 16.70 -35.76 16.56
C THR A 417 15.38 -35.67 17.32
N THR A 418 15.29 -34.83 18.35
CA THR A 418 14.04 -34.59 19.07
C THR A 418 13.14 -33.70 18.22
N SER A 419 11.89 -34.14 18.00
CA SER A 419 10.94 -33.41 17.16
C SER A 419 10.59 -32.05 17.76
N ILE A 420 10.61 -31.00 16.94
CA ILE A 420 10.14 -29.67 17.28
C ILE A 420 9.09 -29.29 16.24
N ARG A 421 7.84 -29.12 16.67
CA ARG A 421 6.73 -28.85 15.75
C ARG A 421 6.36 -27.38 15.75
N THR A 422 5.94 -26.88 14.59
CA THR A 422 5.38 -25.53 14.43
C THR A 422 4.23 -25.54 13.43
N ASP A 423 3.32 -24.60 13.55
CA ASP A 423 2.13 -24.38 12.72
C ASP A 423 2.20 -23.06 11.92
N ASN A 424 3.33 -22.36 11.98
CA ASN A 424 3.54 -21.12 11.24
C ASN A 424 4.32 -21.41 9.94
N LEU A 425 3.66 -21.26 8.78
CA LEU A 425 4.28 -21.50 7.47
C LEU A 425 5.46 -20.56 7.17
N THR A 426 5.54 -19.39 7.81
CA THR A 426 6.69 -18.48 7.64
C THR A 426 7.99 -19.08 8.18
N HIS A 427 7.91 -20.03 9.11
CA HIS A 427 9.05 -20.77 9.61
C HIS A 427 9.75 -21.61 8.54
N ILE A 428 9.08 -21.97 7.42
CA ILE A 428 9.73 -22.61 6.27
C ILE A 428 10.84 -21.71 5.73
N PHE A 429 10.58 -20.40 5.61
CA PHE A 429 11.55 -19.43 5.13
C PHE A 429 12.67 -19.20 6.14
N GLY A 430 12.34 -19.15 7.43
CA GLY A 430 13.35 -19.08 8.50
C GLY A 430 14.31 -20.27 8.47
N ILE A 431 13.79 -21.50 8.38
CA ILE A 431 14.60 -22.71 8.30
C ILE A 431 15.44 -22.72 7.01
N ALA A 432 14.87 -22.28 5.89
CA ALA A 432 15.63 -22.13 4.64
C ALA A 432 16.79 -21.14 4.79
N ALA A 433 16.58 -20.01 5.44
CA ALA A 433 17.62 -19.02 5.69
C ALA A 433 18.76 -19.58 6.56
N LEU A 434 18.43 -20.36 7.59
CA LEU A 434 19.41 -21.05 8.43
C LEU A 434 20.18 -22.10 7.63
N LEU A 435 19.48 -23.00 6.93
CA LEU A 435 20.08 -24.08 6.15
C LEU A 435 21.03 -23.56 5.07
N LEU A 436 20.63 -22.50 4.36
CA LEU A 436 21.36 -21.99 3.21
C LEU A 436 22.47 -20.99 3.57
N GLY A 437 22.67 -20.73 4.86
CA GLY A 437 23.69 -19.80 5.36
C GLY A 437 23.37 -18.35 4.99
N MET A 438 22.10 -17.96 5.02
CA MET A 438 21.66 -16.56 4.81
C MET A 438 21.63 -15.77 6.11
N HIS A 439 21.42 -16.46 7.24
CA HIS A 439 21.32 -15.84 8.56
C HIS A 439 22.64 -16.03 9.35
N PRO A 440 23.16 -14.99 10.05
CA PRO A 440 24.48 -15.03 10.67
C PRO A 440 24.55 -15.77 12.02
N ASN A 441 23.42 -16.16 12.63
CA ASN A 441 23.45 -16.74 13.98
C ASN A 441 24.13 -18.13 14.00
N THR A 442 25.22 -18.23 14.77
CA THR A 442 26.05 -19.43 14.92
C THR A 442 25.73 -20.24 16.18
N ASN A 443 24.97 -19.71 17.14
CA ASN A 443 24.68 -20.35 18.42
C ASN A 443 23.22 -20.83 18.51
N LEU A 444 22.82 -21.65 17.54
CA LEU A 444 21.49 -22.24 17.47
C LEU A 444 21.44 -23.55 18.28
N ASN A 445 20.38 -23.72 19.07
CA ASN A 445 20.00 -24.98 19.70
C ASN A 445 18.47 -25.16 19.69
N GLU A 446 17.98 -26.26 20.25
CA GLU A 446 16.56 -26.61 20.28
C GLU A 446 15.70 -25.58 21.03
N GLU A 447 16.22 -24.99 22.12
CA GLU A 447 15.50 -24.01 22.95
C GLU A 447 15.34 -22.67 22.23
N THR A 448 16.35 -22.24 21.47
CA THR A 448 16.36 -20.93 20.79
C THR A 448 15.81 -20.97 19.37
N LEU A 449 15.55 -22.17 18.81
CA LEU A 449 15.19 -22.33 17.40
C LEU A 449 13.96 -21.50 17.03
N LEU A 450 12.81 -21.75 17.67
CA LEU A 450 11.55 -21.09 17.31
C LEU A 450 11.59 -19.57 17.49
N GLN A 451 12.36 -19.06 18.44
CA GLN A 451 12.59 -17.62 18.62
C GLN A 451 13.50 -17.02 17.54
N THR A 452 14.38 -17.84 16.95
CA THR A 452 15.30 -17.40 15.90
C THR A 452 14.66 -17.43 14.51
N LEU A 453 13.68 -18.31 14.27
CA LEU A 453 13.06 -18.46 12.95
C LEU A 453 12.47 -17.16 12.37
N PRO A 454 11.80 -16.28 13.14
CA PRO A 454 11.36 -14.98 12.64
C PRO A 454 12.52 -14.09 12.16
N HIS A 455 13.63 -14.02 12.89
CA HIS A 455 14.81 -13.26 12.48
C HIS A 455 15.52 -13.86 11.27
N ALA A 456 15.50 -15.19 11.16
CA ALA A 456 16.01 -15.89 9.99
C ALA A 456 15.12 -15.64 8.76
N TYR A 457 13.80 -15.58 8.94
CA TYR A 457 12.84 -15.18 7.90
C TYR A 457 13.14 -13.76 7.39
N ASP A 458 13.38 -12.79 8.27
CA ASP A 458 13.79 -11.43 7.87
C ASP A 458 15.05 -11.46 6.99
N SER A 459 16.01 -12.33 7.31
CA SER A 459 17.24 -12.48 6.54
C SER A 459 16.97 -13.04 5.13
N LEU A 460 16.00 -13.93 4.98
CA LEU A 460 15.56 -14.41 3.67
C LEU A 460 14.85 -13.31 2.88
N LEU A 461 13.95 -12.56 3.50
CA LEU A 461 13.29 -11.40 2.86
C LEU A 461 14.32 -10.37 2.39
N ALA A 462 15.29 -10.02 3.24
CA ALA A 462 16.39 -9.13 2.88
C ALA A 462 17.17 -9.61 1.66
N CYS A 463 17.41 -10.92 1.53
CA CYS A 463 18.04 -11.49 0.34
C CYS A 463 17.12 -11.40 -0.89
N ALA A 464 15.83 -11.76 -0.73
CA ALA A 464 14.88 -11.81 -1.82
C ALA A 464 14.59 -10.41 -2.41
N ASN A 465 14.45 -9.38 -1.57
CA ASN A 465 14.23 -7.98 -1.99
C ASN A 465 15.39 -7.40 -2.80
N GLN A 466 16.59 -7.99 -2.71
CA GLN A 466 17.73 -7.59 -3.53
C GLN A 466 17.68 -8.16 -4.95
N PHE A 467 16.92 -9.23 -5.20
CA PHE A 467 16.84 -9.87 -6.50
C PHE A 467 16.13 -8.98 -7.53
N LEU A 468 16.73 -8.85 -8.71
CA LEU A 468 16.29 -7.92 -9.76
C LEU A 468 15.48 -8.58 -10.88
N ARG A 469 15.37 -9.90 -10.90
CA ARG A 469 14.66 -10.63 -11.95
C ARG A 469 13.32 -11.13 -11.43
N SER A 470 12.50 -11.59 -12.35
CA SER A 470 11.10 -11.96 -12.08
C SER A 470 10.86 -13.46 -11.89
N LYS A 471 11.91 -14.28 -11.88
CA LYS A 471 11.81 -15.74 -11.73
C LYS A 471 12.95 -16.30 -10.90
N GLY A 472 12.59 -17.08 -9.88
CA GLY A 472 13.53 -17.89 -9.11
C GLY A 472 13.59 -19.34 -9.59
N PRO A 473 14.49 -20.16 -9.02
CA PRO A 473 14.47 -21.60 -9.19
C PRO A 473 13.16 -22.18 -8.64
N ARG A 474 12.66 -23.23 -9.29
CA ARG A 474 11.47 -23.95 -8.83
C ARG A 474 11.82 -24.78 -7.59
N ILE A 475 11.19 -24.48 -6.47
CA ILE A 475 11.22 -25.25 -5.23
C ILE A 475 9.98 -26.16 -5.18
N ASP A 476 10.17 -27.44 -4.89
CA ASP A 476 9.09 -28.42 -4.88
C ASP A 476 8.21 -28.30 -3.61
N TYR A 477 7.12 -27.55 -3.69
CA TYR A 477 6.02 -27.56 -2.71
C TYR A 477 4.97 -28.60 -3.14
N ILE A 478 5.10 -29.82 -2.64
CA ILE A 478 4.25 -30.96 -3.02
C ILE A 478 3.30 -31.33 -1.88
N LEU A 479 2.05 -31.61 -2.22
CA LEU A 479 1.05 -32.09 -1.26
C LEU A 479 1.21 -33.60 -1.04
N LEU A 480 1.16 -34.00 0.23
CA LEU A 480 0.94 -35.36 0.68
C LEU A 480 -0.50 -35.49 1.18
N ARG A 481 -1.05 -36.69 1.04
CA ARG A 481 -2.36 -37.04 1.57
C ARG A 481 -2.17 -38.19 2.53
N ASP A 482 -2.59 -37.99 3.78
CA ASP A 482 -2.54 -39.04 4.79
C ASP A 482 -3.72 -40.03 4.63
N THR A 483 -3.77 -41.02 5.51
CA THR A 483 -4.85 -42.02 5.55
C THR A 483 -6.22 -41.44 5.90
N ASP A 484 -6.25 -40.31 6.62
CA ASP A 484 -7.46 -39.61 7.06
C ASP A 484 -7.91 -38.54 6.06
N ASN A 485 -7.28 -38.51 4.88
CA ASN A 485 -7.52 -37.55 3.80
C ASN A 485 -7.20 -36.09 4.18
N THR A 486 -6.36 -35.89 5.20
CA THR A 486 -5.72 -34.61 5.53
C THR A 486 -4.62 -34.31 4.52
N LEU A 487 -4.60 -33.09 4.00
CA LEU A 487 -3.53 -32.61 3.15
C LEU A 487 -2.42 -32.00 4.00
N THR A 488 -1.17 -32.40 3.74
CA THR A 488 0.04 -31.82 4.35
C THR A 488 1.03 -31.48 3.24
N LEU A 489 2.03 -30.65 3.52
CA LEU A 489 3.15 -30.45 2.61
C LEU A 489 4.24 -31.49 2.84
N ASP A 490 4.92 -31.86 1.76
CA ASP A 490 6.17 -32.62 1.79
C ASP A 490 7.34 -31.71 2.18
N TYR A 491 7.36 -31.25 3.45
CA TYR A 491 8.33 -30.25 3.92
C TYR A 491 9.80 -30.63 3.68
N PRO A 492 10.27 -31.88 3.90
CA PRO A 492 11.66 -32.23 3.60
C PRO A 492 12.00 -32.09 2.12
N ARG A 493 11.04 -32.26 1.20
CA ARG A 493 11.26 -32.08 -0.25
C ARG A 493 11.50 -30.63 -0.65
N ILE A 494 10.87 -29.67 0.05
CA ILE A 494 11.11 -28.23 -0.12
C ILE A 494 12.60 -27.94 0.12
N PHE A 495 13.12 -28.39 1.28
CA PHE A 495 14.53 -28.16 1.66
C PHE A 495 15.51 -28.99 0.83
N ARG A 496 15.14 -30.20 0.42
CA ARG A 496 15.94 -31.00 -0.52
C ARG A 496 16.22 -30.25 -1.82
N SER A 497 15.20 -29.60 -2.37
CA SER A 497 15.31 -28.82 -3.61
C SER A 497 16.32 -27.68 -3.44
N SER A 498 16.21 -26.91 -2.36
CA SER A 498 17.10 -25.79 -2.10
C SER A 498 18.55 -26.21 -1.81
N MET A 499 18.76 -27.30 -1.07
CA MET A 499 20.09 -27.86 -0.83
C MET A 499 20.78 -28.20 -2.14
N SER A 500 20.06 -28.79 -3.10
CA SER A 500 20.62 -29.14 -4.41
C SER A 500 21.06 -27.93 -5.22
N PHE A 501 20.27 -26.85 -5.24
CA PHE A 501 20.67 -25.61 -5.89
C PHE A 501 21.85 -24.94 -5.19
N LYS A 502 21.93 -25.00 -3.87
CA LYS A 502 23.07 -24.48 -3.11
C LYS A 502 24.36 -25.26 -3.38
N CYS A 503 24.27 -26.59 -3.50
CA CYS A 503 25.39 -27.42 -3.95
C CYS A 503 25.86 -27.04 -5.37
N ALA A 504 24.96 -26.54 -6.21
CA ALA A 504 25.24 -26.04 -7.56
C ALA A 504 25.66 -24.55 -7.60
N ASP A 505 26.12 -23.99 -6.48
CA ASP A 505 26.64 -22.61 -6.40
C ASP A 505 25.61 -21.52 -6.72
N MET A 506 24.31 -21.80 -6.54
CA MET A 506 23.29 -20.78 -6.72
C MET A 506 23.37 -19.72 -5.61
N GLU A 507 23.33 -18.45 -6.02
CA GLU A 507 23.40 -17.31 -5.11
C GLU A 507 22.20 -17.23 -4.16
N ASN A 508 22.45 -16.75 -2.94
CA ASN A 508 21.43 -16.66 -1.90
C ASN A 508 20.25 -15.77 -2.30
N VAL A 509 20.49 -14.65 -3.01
CA VAL A 509 19.42 -13.75 -3.46
C VAL A 509 18.47 -14.44 -4.45
N ILE A 510 19.01 -15.30 -5.32
CA ILE A 510 18.24 -16.08 -6.30
C ILE A 510 17.41 -17.16 -5.59
N LEU A 511 18.04 -17.88 -4.66
CA LEU A 511 17.38 -18.93 -3.89
C LEU A 511 16.26 -18.38 -3.01
N ALA A 512 16.53 -17.30 -2.27
CA ALA A 512 15.55 -16.65 -1.40
C ALA A 512 14.30 -16.24 -2.18
N TYR A 513 14.48 -15.63 -3.36
CA TYR A 513 13.37 -15.31 -4.24
C TYR A 513 12.63 -16.57 -4.72
N GLY A 514 13.36 -17.62 -5.12
CA GLY A 514 12.75 -18.88 -5.58
C GLY A 514 11.87 -19.58 -4.55
N PHE A 515 12.20 -19.48 -3.26
CA PHE A 515 11.34 -19.94 -2.17
C PHE A 515 9.98 -19.24 -2.18
N ILE A 516 9.99 -17.90 -2.21
CA ILE A 516 8.77 -17.09 -2.17
C ILE A 516 7.95 -17.29 -3.44
N ASP A 517 8.59 -17.23 -4.60
CA ASP A 517 7.97 -17.40 -5.92
C ASP A 517 7.27 -18.76 -6.04
N SER A 518 7.97 -19.85 -5.67
CA SER A 518 7.42 -21.20 -5.72
C SER A 518 6.32 -21.44 -4.68
N PHE A 519 6.40 -20.80 -3.52
CA PHE A 519 5.35 -20.85 -2.49
C PHE A 519 4.06 -20.17 -2.98
N CYS A 520 4.16 -18.97 -3.54
CA CYS A 520 3.01 -18.27 -4.11
C CYS A 520 2.37 -19.06 -5.27
N GLU A 521 3.19 -19.65 -6.14
CA GLU A 521 2.69 -20.55 -7.20
C GLU A 521 1.97 -21.78 -6.63
N PHE A 522 2.47 -22.34 -5.53
CA PHE A 522 1.81 -23.43 -4.81
C PHE A 522 0.44 -23.02 -4.27
N LEU A 523 0.33 -21.89 -3.58
CA LEU A 523 -0.95 -21.40 -3.05
C LEU A 523 -1.97 -21.20 -4.17
N ALA A 524 -1.56 -20.61 -5.29
CA ALA A 524 -2.43 -20.45 -6.46
C ALA A 524 -2.83 -21.79 -7.10
N THR A 525 -1.94 -22.78 -7.08
CA THR A 525 -2.26 -24.15 -7.54
C THR A 525 -3.29 -24.79 -6.62
N LEU A 526 -3.17 -24.61 -5.31
CA LEU A 526 -4.17 -25.08 -4.35
C LEU A 526 -5.56 -24.44 -4.62
N VAL A 527 -5.62 -23.15 -4.97
CA VAL A 527 -6.88 -22.51 -5.40
C VAL A 527 -7.45 -23.18 -6.64
N ARG A 528 -6.64 -23.43 -7.68
CA ARG A 528 -7.08 -24.11 -8.92
C ARG A 528 -7.62 -25.51 -8.63
N ASP A 529 -6.95 -26.25 -7.75
CA ASP A 529 -7.35 -27.59 -7.35
C ASP A 529 -8.69 -27.57 -6.61
N VAL A 530 -8.89 -26.62 -5.69
CA VAL A 530 -10.18 -26.43 -5.01
C VAL A 530 -11.28 -26.06 -6.00
N GLN A 531 -11.02 -25.08 -6.87
CA GLN A 531 -11.98 -24.62 -7.87
C GLN A 531 -12.45 -25.75 -8.78
N THR A 532 -11.52 -26.62 -9.20
CA THR A 532 -11.79 -27.76 -10.08
C THR A 532 -12.49 -28.90 -9.33
N ASN A 533 -11.97 -29.32 -8.17
CA ASN A 533 -12.46 -30.49 -7.45
C ASN A 533 -13.84 -30.29 -6.82
N TYR A 534 -14.18 -29.06 -6.44
CA TYR A 534 -15.48 -28.72 -5.87
C TYR A 534 -16.45 -28.11 -6.90
N ALA A 535 -16.05 -28.01 -8.16
CA ALA A 535 -16.85 -27.45 -9.26
C ALA A 535 -17.41 -26.04 -8.95
N PHE A 536 -16.66 -25.21 -8.22
CA PHE A 536 -17.10 -23.86 -7.86
C PHE A 536 -17.14 -22.90 -9.06
N GLY A 537 -16.48 -23.24 -10.17
CA GLY A 537 -16.48 -22.41 -11.38
C GLY A 537 -15.96 -21.00 -11.07
N GLU A 538 -16.63 -19.98 -11.59
CA GLU A 538 -16.28 -18.56 -11.38
C GLU A 538 -16.74 -18.02 -10.01
N ASN A 539 -17.41 -18.83 -9.19
CA ASN A 539 -18.00 -18.42 -7.91
C ASN A 539 -17.09 -18.70 -6.69
N LEU A 540 -15.78 -18.79 -6.89
CA LEU A 540 -14.82 -18.98 -5.79
C LEU A 540 -14.21 -17.65 -5.37
N GLU A 541 -14.38 -17.31 -4.09
CA GLU A 541 -13.69 -16.18 -3.46
C GLU A 541 -12.33 -16.64 -2.90
N VAL A 542 -11.31 -15.78 -2.99
CA VAL A 542 -10.03 -15.95 -2.30
C VAL A 542 -9.77 -14.76 -1.39
N LEU A 543 -9.61 -15.02 -0.09
CA LEU A 543 -9.21 -14.02 0.90
C LEU A 543 -7.73 -14.20 1.25
N LEU A 544 -6.94 -13.12 1.11
CA LEU A 544 -5.54 -13.08 1.53
C LEU A 544 -5.41 -12.27 2.84
N CYS A 545 -5.04 -12.89 3.95
CA CYS A 545 -4.84 -12.25 5.25
C CYS A 545 -3.50 -12.67 5.89
N GLY A 546 -3.04 -11.87 6.84
CA GLY A 546 -1.77 -11.99 7.56
C GLY A 546 -0.69 -11.07 6.99
N ASP A 547 0.20 -10.60 7.86
CA ASP A 547 1.18 -9.55 7.56
C ASP A 547 2.15 -9.89 6.42
N VAL A 548 2.28 -11.17 6.05
CA VAL A 548 3.07 -11.61 4.89
C VAL A 548 2.57 -10.97 3.59
N PHE A 549 1.26 -10.77 3.44
CA PHE A 549 0.71 -10.08 2.25
C PHE A 549 0.88 -8.55 2.30
N GLY A 550 1.36 -8.01 3.41
CA GLY A 550 1.88 -6.64 3.51
C GLY A 550 3.29 -6.48 2.94
N GLN A 551 3.92 -7.57 2.49
CA GLN A 551 5.22 -7.54 1.80
C GLN A 551 5.00 -7.55 0.29
N SER A 552 5.57 -6.56 -0.42
CA SER A 552 5.36 -6.38 -1.86
C SER A 552 5.72 -7.64 -2.66
N ILE A 553 6.83 -8.30 -2.31
CA ILE A 553 7.27 -9.52 -2.99
C ILE A 553 6.22 -10.64 -2.91
N PHE A 554 5.56 -10.84 -1.76
CA PHE A 554 4.53 -11.86 -1.62
C PHE A 554 3.25 -11.45 -2.36
N LEU A 555 2.81 -10.20 -2.17
CA LEU A 555 1.60 -9.68 -2.79
C LEU A 555 1.69 -9.74 -4.32
N GLU A 556 2.79 -9.26 -4.91
CA GLU A 556 3.00 -9.31 -6.36
C GLU A 556 3.02 -10.73 -6.90
N ARG A 557 3.75 -11.65 -6.23
CA ARG A 557 3.87 -13.03 -6.70
C ARG A 557 2.54 -13.76 -6.64
N ILE A 558 1.81 -13.66 -5.52
CA ILE A 558 0.52 -14.36 -5.40
C ILE A 558 -0.50 -13.83 -6.41
N LEU A 559 -0.60 -12.52 -6.60
CA LEU A 559 -1.48 -11.91 -7.60
C LEU A 559 -1.13 -12.34 -9.03
N GLY A 560 0.16 -12.51 -9.32
CA GLY A 560 0.64 -13.00 -10.62
C GLY A 560 0.27 -14.46 -10.92
N PHE A 561 0.10 -15.30 -9.90
CA PHE A 561 -0.18 -16.73 -10.07
C PHE A 561 -1.66 -17.10 -9.89
N LEU A 562 -2.44 -16.31 -9.16
CA LEU A 562 -3.85 -16.57 -8.90
C LEU A 562 -4.64 -16.68 -10.22
N PRO A 563 -5.68 -17.54 -10.29
CA PRO A 563 -6.55 -17.61 -11.46
C PRO A 563 -7.23 -16.26 -11.73
N LYS A 564 -7.51 -15.94 -13.00
CA LYS A 564 -8.18 -14.69 -13.36
C LYS A 564 -9.70 -14.73 -13.18
N ASN A 565 -10.27 -15.93 -13.09
CA ASN A 565 -11.70 -16.20 -13.00
C ASN A 565 -12.12 -16.52 -11.55
N ILE A 566 -11.52 -15.81 -10.59
CA ILE A 566 -11.87 -15.87 -9.17
C ILE A 566 -12.18 -14.48 -8.68
N THR A 567 -12.91 -14.41 -7.57
CA THR A 567 -13.12 -13.15 -6.86
C THR A 567 -12.06 -13.01 -5.78
N LEU A 568 -11.25 -11.96 -5.85
CA LEU A 568 -10.21 -11.68 -4.86
C LEU A 568 -10.72 -10.69 -3.81
N THR A 569 -10.54 -11.04 -2.55
CA THR A 569 -10.77 -10.17 -1.39
C THR A 569 -9.43 -9.89 -0.72
N LEU A 570 -9.09 -8.60 -0.61
CA LEU A 570 -7.94 -8.11 0.12
C LEU A 570 -8.40 -7.42 1.41
N PRO A 571 -7.60 -7.45 2.48
CA PRO A 571 -7.97 -6.84 3.74
C PRO A 571 -8.02 -5.33 3.63
N GLN A 572 -8.91 -4.71 4.40
CA GLN A 572 -9.03 -3.27 4.50
C GLN A 572 -8.94 -2.85 5.98
N ASP A 573 -8.69 -1.58 6.23
CA ASP A 573 -8.94 -0.94 7.53
C ASP A 573 -8.09 -1.52 8.68
N GLY A 574 -6.86 -1.91 8.37
CA GLY A 574 -5.94 -2.54 9.31
C GLY A 574 -6.28 -3.98 9.68
N PHE A 575 -7.31 -4.58 9.07
CA PHE A 575 -7.64 -6.00 9.25
C PHE A 575 -6.74 -6.93 8.42
N LEU A 576 -5.50 -6.51 8.11
CA LEU A 576 -4.51 -7.39 7.50
C LEU A 576 -4.10 -8.50 8.45
N ASP A 577 -3.77 -8.14 9.69
CA ASP A 577 -3.35 -9.08 10.73
C ASP A 577 -3.89 -8.62 12.10
N TYR A 578 -3.84 -9.50 13.10
CA TYR A 578 -4.30 -9.20 14.45
C TYR A 578 -3.16 -9.01 15.45
N CYS A 579 -3.36 -8.11 16.41
CA CYS A 579 -2.50 -7.97 17.59
C CYS A 579 -3.22 -8.54 18.81
N ARG A 580 -2.54 -9.39 19.61
CA ARG A 580 -3.08 -9.91 20.87
C ARG A 580 -2.93 -8.92 22.02
#